data_AF-A0A5J5HBM3-F1
#
_entry.id   AF-A0A5J5HBM3-F1
#
_cell.length_a   1.000
_cell.length_b   1.000
_cell.length_c   1.000
_cell.angle_alpha   90.00
_cell.angle_beta   90.00
_cell.angle_gamma   90.00
#
_symmetry.space_group_name_H-M   'P 1'
#
loop_
_entity.id
_entity.type
_entity.pdbx_description
1 polymer ?
#
loop_
_entity_poly.entity_id
_entity_poly.type
_entity_poly.pdbx_seq_one_letter_code
_entity_poly.pdbx_strand_id
1 'polypeptide(L)'
;MDFPTIHTNFWDAVIAVPAVMILTQVIKKSFKIKKKYIPFAAVVLGYAISIFISHRGNLLAGIIMGYFYGYAAIGSYASLKTAIIAYKKKAIVKKFRKQLT
;
A
#
# COMPACT_ATOMS: atom_id res chain seq x y z
N MET A 1 -7.08 -29.65 20.32
CA MET A 1 -6.56 -28.27 20.26
C MET A 1 -6.45 -27.91 18.80
N ASP A 2 -7.52 -27.36 18.24
CA ASP A 2 -7.50 -26.92 16.85
C ASP A 2 -6.63 -25.66 16.77
N PHE A 3 -5.49 -25.78 16.08
CA PHE A 3 -4.68 -24.62 15.71
C PHE A 3 -5.59 -23.64 14.96
N PRO A 4 -5.50 -22.32 15.21
CA PRO A 4 -6.21 -21.36 14.38
C PRO A 4 -5.72 -21.56 12.94
N THR A 5 -6.59 -22.09 12.09
CA THR A 5 -6.31 -22.36 10.69
C THR A 5 -6.21 -21.02 9.97
N ILE A 6 -4.97 -20.49 9.89
CA ILE A 6 -4.62 -19.29 9.11
C ILE A 6 -4.65 -19.66 7.61
N HIS A 7 -5.79 -20.13 7.09
CA HIS A 7 -5.93 -20.52 5.69
C HIS A 7 -6.71 -19.51 4.83
N THR A 8 -7.02 -18.32 5.36
CA THR A 8 -7.87 -17.35 4.63
C THR A 8 -7.41 -15.89 4.71
N ASN A 9 -6.12 -15.60 5.00
CA ASN A 9 -5.61 -14.22 5.12
C ASN A 9 -4.65 -13.76 4.00
N PHE A 10 -4.13 -14.68 3.18
CA PHE A 10 -3.23 -14.30 2.09
C PHE A 10 -3.94 -13.49 1.01
N TRP A 11 -5.13 -13.95 0.60
CA TRP A 11 -5.96 -13.28 -0.39
C TRP A 11 -6.39 -11.89 0.07
N ASP A 12 -6.70 -11.73 1.36
CA ASP A 12 -7.02 -10.42 1.93
C ASP A 12 -5.84 -9.47 1.86
N ALA A 13 -4.61 -9.91 2.17
CA ALA A 13 -3.44 -9.05 2.01
C ALA A 13 -3.16 -8.69 0.53
N VAL A 14 -3.29 -9.66 -0.38
CA VAL A 14 -3.05 -9.47 -1.82
C VAL A 14 -4.06 -8.50 -2.44
N ILE A 15 -5.30 -8.48 -1.96
CA ILE A 15 -6.36 -7.61 -2.48
C ILE A 15 -6.43 -6.28 -1.71
N ALA A 16 -6.35 -6.32 -0.38
CA ALA A 16 -6.49 -5.14 0.47
C ALA A 16 -5.33 -4.16 0.28
N VAL A 17 -4.09 -4.63 0.11
CA VAL A 17 -2.93 -3.73 -0.05
C VAL A 17 -3.03 -2.87 -1.33
N PRO A 18 -3.27 -3.44 -2.53
CA PRO A 18 -3.56 -2.64 -3.72
C PRO A 18 -4.82 -1.77 -3.57
N ALA A 19 -5.88 -2.27 -2.93
CA ALA A 19 -7.10 -1.49 -2.71
C ALA A 19 -6.85 -0.25 -1.85
N VAL A 20 -6.17 -0.39 -0.70
CA VAL A 20 -5.75 0.73 0.16
C VAL A 20 -4.87 1.70 -0.62
N MET A 21 -3.92 1.19 -1.41
CA MET A 21 -3.05 2.03 -2.23
C MET A 21 -3.83 2.83 -3.28
N ILE A 22 -4.79 2.22 -3.98
CA ILE A 22 -5.62 2.90 -4.97
C ILE A 22 -6.53 3.93 -4.30
N LEU A 23 -7.24 3.55 -3.24
CA LEU A 23 -8.13 4.43 -2.48
C LEU A 23 -7.39 5.65 -1.93
N THR A 24 -6.19 5.47 -1.37
CA THR A 24 -5.38 6.60 -0.88
C THR A 24 -4.98 7.55 -1.99
N GLN A 25 -4.66 7.07 -3.20
CA GLN A 25 -4.40 7.94 -4.34
C GLN A 25 -5.67 8.66 -4.84
N VAL A 26 -6.81 7.98 -4.86
CA VAL A 26 -8.11 8.57 -5.23
C VAL A 26 -8.51 9.68 -4.25
N ILE A 27 -8.41 9.42 -2.95
CA ILE A 27 -8.69 10.41 -1.90
C ILE A 27 -7.74 11.60 -2.02
N LYS A 28 -6.44 11.35 -2.18
CA LYS A 28 -5.45 12.41 -2.39
C LYS A 28 -5.79 13.30 -3.59
N LYS A 29 -6.22 12.70 -4.71
CA LYS A 29 -6.61 13.45 -5.93
C LYS A 29 -7.89 14.25 -5.72
N SER A 30 -8.89 13.67 -5.06
CA SER A 30 -10.21 14.27 -4.86
C SER A 30 -10.19 15.39 -3.83
N PHE A 31 -9.53 15.19 -2.70
CA PHE A 31 -9.51 16.12 -1.57
C PHE A 31 -8.28 17.05 -1.55
N LYS A 32 -7.42 17.01 -2.58
CA LYS A 32 -6.18 17.81 -2.69
C LYS A 32 -5.31 17.75 -1.42
N ILE A 33 -5.28 16.59 -0.76
CA ILE A 33 -4.63 16.41 0.55
C ILE A 33 -3.11 16.64 0.42
N LYS A 34 -2.54 17.39 1.37
CA LYS A 34 -1.08 17.59 1.46
C LYS A 34 -0.38 16.24 1.61
N LYS A 35 0.75 16.06 0.91
CA LYS A 35 1.47 14.78 0.84
C LYS A 35 1.85 14.19 2.22
N LYS A 36 2.01 15.04 3.24
CA LYS A 36 2.30 14.66 4.63
C LYS A 36 1.22 13.75 5.25
N TYR A 37 -0.05 13.89 4.85
CA TYR A 37 -1.16 13.13 5.44
C TYR A 37 -1.53 11.87 4.66
N ILE A 38 -0.88 11.60 3.52
CA ILE A 38 -1.15 10.40 2.72
C ILE A 38 -0.85 9.11 3.51
N PRO A 39 0.28 8.99 4.24
CA PRO A 39 0.55 7.79 5.04
C PRO A 39 -0.48 7.57 6.14
N PHE A 40 -0.92 8.65 6.79
CA PHE A 40 -1.97 8.57 7.81
C PHE A 40 -3.29 8.07 7.22
N ALA A 41 -3.70 8.60 6.07
CA ALA A 41 -4.90 8.13 5.37
C ALA A 41 -4.80 6.65 4.95
N ALA A 42 -3.61 6.18 4.57
CA ALA A 42 -3.38 4.78 4.24
C ALA A 42 -3.57 3.84 5.43
N VAL A 43 -3.07 4.23 6.60
CA VAL A 43 -3.24 3.46 7.83
C VAL A 43 -4.71 3.44 8.26
N VAL A 44 -5.39 4.59 8.24
CA VAL A 44 -6.84 4.66 8.56
C VAL A 44 -7.67 3.79 7.62
N LEU A 45 -7.37 3.81 6.31
CA LEU A 45 -8.05 2.95 5.34
C LEU A 45 -7.72 1.46 5.54
N GLY A 46 -6.48 1.12 5.90
CA GLY A 46 -6.07 -0.25 6.22
C GLY A 46 -6.85 -0.80 7.40
N TYR A 47 -7.00 -0.02 8.47
CA TYR A 47 -7.85 -0.37 9.61
C TYR A 47 -9.32 -0.49 9.22
N ALA A 48 -9.87 0.47 8.46
CA ALA A 48 -11.26 0.42 8.04
C ALA A 48 -11.56 -0.85 7.23
N ILE A 49 -10.72 -1.18 6.24
CA ILE A 49 -10.90 -2.38 5.42
C ILE A 49 -10.78 -3.65 6.27
N SER A 50 -9.76 -3.75 7.12
CA SER A 50 -9.52 -4.95 7.91
C SER A 50 -10.58 -5.20 8.99
N ILE A 51 -11.03 -4.14 9.69
CA ILE A 51 -12.00 -4.25 10.79
C ILE A 51 -13.41 -4.51 10.25
N PHE A 52 -13.83 -3.85 9.18
CA PHE A 52 -15.21 -3.96 8.69
C PHE A 52 -15.46 -5.13 7.74
N ILE A 53 -14.43 -5.60 7.02
CA ILE A 53 -14.57 -6.60 5.95
C ILE A 53 -13.95 -7.94 6.35
N SER A 54 -12.68 -7.97 6.75
CA SER A 54 -11.94 -9.23 6.92
C SER A 54 -12.18 -9.94 8.25
N HIS A 55 -12.34 -9.20 9.35
CA HIS A 55 -12.35 -9.80 10.69
C HIS A 55 -13.60 -9.45 11.51
N ARG A 56 -14.80 -9.62 10.93
CA ARG A 56 -16.06 -9.54 11.68
C ARG A 56 -16.13 -10.69 12.70
N GLY A 57 -15.65 -10.43 13.92
CA GLY A 57 -15.67 -11.39 15.03
C GLY A 57 -14.38 -11.43 15.87
N ASN A 58 -13.27 -10.88 15.37
CA ASN A 58 -12.02 -10.77 16.12
C ASN A 58 -11.36 -9.40 15.90
N LEU A 59 -11.67 -8.45 16.79
CA LEU A 59 -11.13 -7.09 16.78
C LEU A 59 -9.60 -7.07 16.80
N LEU A 60 -8.97 -7.97 17.55
CA LEU A 60 -7.50 -8.03 17.67
C LEU A 60 -6.86 -8.38 16.32
N ALA A 61 -7.41 -9.39 15.63
CA ALA A 61 -6.94 -9.80 14.31
C ALA A 61 -7.17 -8.68 13.27
N GLY A 62 -8.33 -8.01 13.32
CA GLY A 62 -8.64 -6.86 12.47
C GLY A 62 -7.66 -5.69 12.65
N ILE A 63 -7.26 -5.39 13.88
CA ILE A 63 -6.27 -4.34 14.16
C ILE A 63 -4.89 -4.74 13.63
N ILE A 64 -4.42 -5.95 13.92
CA ILE A 64 -3.10 -6.41 13.47
C ILE A 64 -3.03 -6.42 11.94
N MET A 65 -4.03 -7.02 11.27
CA MET A 65 -4.06 -7.06 9.81
C MET A 65 -4.25 -5.68 9.18
N GLY A 66 -5.03 -4.79 9.81
CA GLY A 66 -5.22 -3.42 9.34
C GLY A 66 -3.93 -2.60 9.37
N TYR A 67 -3.12 -2.79 10.41
CA TYR A 67 -1.77 -2.25 10.48
C TYR A 67 -0.93 -2.76 9.28
N PHE A 68 -0.89 -4.07 9.05
CA PHE A 68 -0.16 -4.64 7.91
C PHE A 68 -0.62 -4.06 6.57
N TYR A 69 -1.93 -3.95 6.33
CA TYR A 69 -2.45 -3.45 5.06
C TYR A 69 -2.07 -1.98 4.81
N GLY A 70 -2.19 -1.14 5.84
CA GLY A 70 -1.81 0.27 5.75
C GLY A 70 -0.31 0.47 5.47
N TYR A 71 0.55 -0.21 6.23
CA TYR A 71 2.00 -0.08 6.07
C TYR A 71 2.52 -0.73 4.79
N ALA A 72 1.97 -1.88 4.39
CA ALA A 72 2.31 -2.50 3.11
C ALA A 72 1.92 -1.60 1.92
N ALA A 73 0.75 -0.94 1.98
CA ALA A 73 0.35 0.01 0.94
C ALA A 73 1.30 1.22 0.85
N ILE A 74 1.73 1.77 2.00
CA ILE A 74 2.72 2.86 2.04
C ILE A 74 4.06 2.40 1.44
N GLY A 75 4.55 1.24 1.87
CA GLY A 75 5.81 0.66 1.42
C GLY A 75 5.80 0.38 -0.09
N SER A 76 4.76 -0.27 -0.60
CA SER A 76 4.58 -0.55 -2.03
C SER A 76 4.49 0.73 -2.86
N TYR A 77 3.82 1.77 -2.37
CA TYR A 77 3.80 3.06 -3.06
C TYR A 77 5.19 3.71 -3.11
N ALA A 78 5.93 3.68 -2.00
CA ALA A 78 7.28 4.25 -1.92
C ALA A 78 8.27 3.51 -2.83
N SER A 79 8.23 2.17 -2.84
CA SER A 79 9.09 1.35 -3.68
C SER A 79 8.79 1.57 -5.17
N LEU A 80 7.51 1.57 -5.56
CA LEU A 80 7.08 1.80 -6.93
C LEU A 80 7.50 3.20 -7.42
N LYS A 81 7.28 4.23 -6.60
CA LYS A 81 7.70 5.60 -6.93
C LYS A 81 9.22 5.68 -7.13
N THR A 82 9.99 5.04 -6.25
CA THR A 82 11.45 5.02 -6.33
C THR A 82 11.93 4.28 -7.58
N ALA A 83 11.33 3.12 -7.88
CA ALA A 83 11.64 2.34 -9.07
C ALA A 83 11.39 3.13 -10.37
N ILE A 84 10.25 3.84 -10.46
CA ILE A 84 9.94 4.69 -11.63
C ILE A 84 10.96 5.82 -11.79
N ILE A 85 11.35 6.47 -10.70
CA ILE A 85 12.36 7.55 -10.73
C ILE A 85 13.72 6.98 -11.19
N ALA A 86 14.13 5.84 -10.64
CA ALA A 86 15.39 5.19 -11.01
C ALA A 86 15.40 4.78 -12.50
N TYR A 87 14.30 4.21 -13.00
CA TYR A 87 14.15 3.85 -14.40
C TYR A 87 14.29 5.07 -15.33
N LYS A 88 13.60 6.18 -15.00
CA LYS A 88 13.69 7.43 -15.76
C LYS A 88 15.11 8.01 -15.76
N LYS A 89 15.80 8.02 -14.60
CA LYS A 89 17.20 8.47 -14.51
C LYS A 89 18.12 7.61 -15.36
N LYS A 90 17.97 6.28 -15.33
CA LYS A 90 18.76 5.35 -16.16
C LYS A 90 18.56 5.61 -17.65
N ALA A 91 17.34 5.90 -18.08
CA ALA A 91 17.05 6.24 -19.48
C ALA A 91 17.73 7.54 -19.93
N ILE A 92 17.75 8.57 -19.08
CA ILE A 92 18.44 9.85 -19.35
C ILE A 92 19.96 9.65 -19.47
N VAL A 93 20.57 8.93 -18.52
CA VAL A 93 22.01 8.65 -18.53
C VAL A 93 22.41 7.85 -19.77
N LYS A 94 21.60 6.86 -20.16
CA LYS A 94 21.83 6.06 -21.39
C LYS A 94 21.78 6.93 -22.65
N LYS A 95 20.86 7.90 -22.72
CA LYS A 95 20.74 8.83 -23.86
C LYS A 95 21.97 9.75 -23.97
N PHE A 96 22.44 10.32 -22.85
CA PHE A 96 23.65 11.14 -22.82
C PHE A 96 24.91 10.35 -23.22
N ARG A 97 25.08 9.13 -22.70
CA ARG A 97 26.25 8.30 -23.03
C ARG A 97 26.34 7.94 -24.52
N LYS A 98 25.20 7.83 -25.21
CA LYS A 98 25.13 7.55 -26.66
C LYS A 98 25.40 8.79 -27.53
N GLN A 99 25.42 9.99 -26.97
CA GLN A 99 25.80 11.23 -27.68
C GLN A 99 27.30 11.54 -27.58
N LEU A 100 28.03 10.84 -26.69
CA LEU A 100 29.46 11.02 -26.43
C LEU A 100 30.34 9.96 -27.12
N THR A 101 29.74 9.06 -27.90
CA THR A 101 30.38 7.99 -28.70
C THR A 101 29.88 8.09 -30.11
#